data_AF-A0AAU4RCZ8-F1
#
_entry.id   AF-A0AAU4RCZ8-F1
#
_cell.length_a   1.000
_cell.length_b   1.000
_cell.length_c   1.000
_cell.angle_alpha   90.00
_cell.angle_beta   90.00
_cell.angle_gamma   90.00
#
_symmetry.space_group_name_H-M   'P 1'
#
loop_
_entity.id
_entity.type
_entity.pdbx_description
1 polymer ?
#
loop_
_entity_poly.entity_id
_entity_poly.type
_entity_poly.pdbx_seq_one_letter_code
_entity_poly.pdbx_strand_id
1 'polypeptide(L)'
;MGGAAHTALGRLMRAAVRRLRQQLGRRGALLTLKGTITTLYGCAQLVTPQPDQRGLCLLLHLMPLRAWAGLWVAAGITALVCAWLRPRVDWPGFCAVWAITAAWSGSYLVSWWPLGEYPRGWVAAIIWAAFGGVCLVAIGWREPTPSRSETTVEH
;
A
#
# COMPACT_ATOMS: atom_id res chain seq x y z
N MET A 1 -38.09 15.21 -1.89
CA MET A 1 -37.15 15.40 -3.03
C MET A 1 -35.72 14.86 -2.76
N GLY A 2 -35.52 13.84 -1.90
CA GLY A 2 -34.17 13.33 -1.54
C GLY A 2 -33.66 12.10 -2.30
N GLY A 3 -34.51 11.35 -3.01
CA GLY A 3 -34.14 10.06 -3.63
C GLY A 3 -33.32 10.14 -4.93
N ALA A 4 -33.44 11.25 -5.68
CA ALA A 4 -32.75 11.43 -6.96
C ALA A 4 -31.25 11.69 -6.79
N ALA A 5 -30.84 12.37 -5.71
CA ALA A 5 -29.44 12.67 -5.41
C ALA A 5 -28.65 11.41 -5.03
N HIS A 6 -29.22 10.51 -4.20
CA HIS A 6 -28.58 9.25 -3.82
C HIS A 6 -28.40 8.29 -5.01
N THR A 7 -29.36 8.25 -5.94
CA THR A 7 -29.29 7.40 -7.13
C THR A 7 -28.36 7.95 -8.22
N ALA A 8 -28.22 9.28 -8.33
CA ALA A 8 -27.24 9.93 -9.19
C ALA A 8 -25.81 9.74 -8.66
N LEU A 9 -25.59 9.92 -7.36
CA LEU A 9 -24.30 9.67 -6.70
C LEU A 9 -23.88 8.20 -6.88
N GLY A 10 -24.80 7.25 -6.66
CA GLY A 10 -24.53 5.83 -6.86
C GLY A 10 -24.23 5.44 -8.31
N ARG A 11 -24.75 6.16 -9.31
CA ARG A 11 -24.43 5.93 -10.74
C ARG A 11 -23.09 6.55 -11.13
N LEU A 12 -22.78 7.74 -10.63
CA LEU A 12 -21.49 8.41 -10.84
C LEU A 12 -20.34 7.64 -10.17
N MET A 13 -20.54 7.17 -8.94
CA MET A 13 -19.55 6.31 -8.27
C MET A 13 -19.33 5.01 -9.04
N ARG A 14 -20.40 4.36 -9.55
CA ARG A 14 -20.26 3.14 -10.36
C ARG A 14 -19.53 3.40 -11.68
N ALA A 15 -19.78 4.53 -12.34
CA ALA A 15 -19.08 4.92 -13.57
C ALA A 15 -17.60 5.26 -13.31
N ALA A 16 -17.30 5.95 -12.21
CA ALA A 16 -15.94 6.25 -11.77
C ALA A 16 -15.17 4.97 -11.44
N VAL A 17 -15.79 4.04 -10.69
CA VAL A 17 -15.22 2.71 -10.39
C VAL A 17 -14.98 1.89 -11.66
N ARG A 18 -15.88 1.96 -12.65
CA ARG A 18 -15.71 1.29 -13.94
C ARG A 18 -14.55 1.86 -14.75
N ARG A 19 -14.42 3.20 -14.80
CA ARG A 19 -13.29 3.89 -15.45
C ARG A 19 -11.96 3.61 -14.74
N LEU A 20 -11.94 3.61 -13.40
CA LEU A 20 -10.78 3.18 -12.60
C LEU A 20 -10.38 1.75 -12.94
N ARG A 21 -11.34 0.82 -12.95
CA ARG A 21 -11.07 -0.60 -13.30
C ARG A 21 -10.52 -0.77 -14.72
N GLN A 22 -10.98 0.03 -15.67
CA GLN A 22 -10.50 -0.03 -17.05
C GLN A 22 -9.11 0.59 -17.23
N GLN A 23 -8.71 1.54 -16.37
CA GLN A 23 -7.42 2.22 -16.50
C GLN A 23 -6.30 1.64 -15.61
N LEU A 24 -6.61 1.13 -14.41
CA LEU A 24 -5.58 0.73 -13.44
C LEU A 24 -5.09 -0.72 -13.56
N GLY A 25 -5.74 -1.57 -14.35
CA GLY A 25 -5.43 -3.00 -14.33
C GLY A 25 -5.56 -3.60 -12.92
N ARG A 26 -5.00 -4.80 -12.71
CA ARG A 26 -5.00 -5.46 -11.39
C ARG A 26 -3.86 -4.92 -10.52
N ARG A 27 -2.71 -4.62 -11.11
CA ARG A 27 -1.55 -4.03 -10.41
C ARG A 27 -1.82 -2.64 -9.86
N GLY A 28 -2.34 -1.72 -10.67
CA GLY A 28 -2.63 -0.36 -10.24
C GLY A 28 -3.71 -0.33 -9.15
N ALA A 29 -4.70 -1.22 -9.19
CA ALA A 29 -5.70 -1.34 -8.13
C ALA A 29 -5.06 -1.77 -6.79
N LEU A 30 -4.17 -2.76 -6.81
CA LEU A 30 -3.45 -3.23 -5.63
C LEU A 30 -2.54 -2.13 -5.06
N LEU A 31 -1.83 -1.42 -5.95
CA LEU A 31 -0.94 -0.33 -5.55
C LEU A 31 -1.72 0.87 -5.01
N THR A 32 -2.90 1.18 -5.56
CA THR A 32 -3.80 2.22 -5.03
C THR A 32 -4.27 1.88 -3.63
N LEU A 33 -4.70 0.63 -3.40
CA LEU A 33 -5.12 0.17 -2.08
C LEU A 33 -3.96 0.26 -1.07
N LYS A 34 -2.78 -0.25 -1.44
CA LYS A 34 -1.58 -0.19 -0.61
C LYS A 34 -1.18 1.25 -0.31
N GLY A 35 -1.08 2.09 -1.33
CA GLY A 35 -0.74 3.51 -1.20
C GLY A 35 -1.72 4.25 -0.28
N THR A 36 -3.03 3.97 -0.40
CA THR A 36 -4.06 4.56 0.46
C THR A 36 -3.87 4.16 1.91
N ILE A 37 -3.74 2.85 2.20
CA ILE A 37 -3.54 2.35 3.57
C ILE A 37 -2.26 2.93 4.19
N THR A 38 -1.16 2.91 3.43
CA THR A 38 0.15 3.43 3.86
C THR A 38 0.09 4.92 4.15
N THR A 39 -0.58 5.72 3.29
CA THR A 39 -0.76 7.16 3.50
C THR A 39 -1.59 7.44 4.75
N LEU A 40 -2.73 6.75 4.90
CA LEU A 40 -3.62 6.93 6.04
C LEU A 40 -2.96 6.52 7.35
N TYR A 41 -2.17 5.44 7.35
CA TYR A 41 -1.40 5.04 8.52
C TYR A 41 -0.38 6.12 8.93
N GLY A 42 0.36 6.69 7.96
CA GLY A 42 1.26 7.82 8.22
C GLY A 42 0.54 9.04 8.77
N CYS A 43 -0.60 9.43 8.18
CA CYS A 43 -1.42 10.53 8.69
C CYS A 43 -1.93 10.28 10.11
N ALA A 44 -2.39 9.06 10.40
CA ALA A 44 -2.83 8.67 11.75
C ALA A 44 -1.70 8.82 12.77
N GLN A 45 -0.48 8.41 12.42
CA GLN A 45 0.71 8.56 13.27
C GLN A 45 1.11 10.03 13.51
N LEU A 46 0.80 10.94 12.58
CA LEU A 46 1.03 12.38 12.76
C LEU A 46 0.02 13.02 13.71
N VAL A 47 -1.26 12.60 13.64
CA VAL A 47 -2.35 13.15 14.46
C VAL A 47 -2.34 12.56 15.87
N THR A 48 -2.31 11.23 15.95
CA THR A 48 -2.32 10.47 17.20
C THR A 48 -1.20 9.43 17.15
N PRO A 49 0.02 9.80 17.57
CA PRO A 49 1.14 8.88 17.58
C PRO A 49 0.83 7.63 18.40
N GLN A 50 1.29 6.47 17.92
CA GLN A 50 1.05 5.20 18.61
C GLN A 50 1.55 5.26 20.07
N PRO A 51 0.68 4.93 21.06
CA PRO A 51 1.01 5.06 22.47
C PRO A 51 2.00 3.98 22.95
N ASP A 52 1.93 2.77 22.37
CA ASP A 52 2.90 1.71 22.65
C ASP A 52 4.00 1.70 21.60
N GLN A 53 5.23 2.02 22.05
CA GLN A 53 6.42 2.12 21.23
C GLN A 53 7.44 1.01 21.47
N ARG A 54 7.11 0.01 22.32
CA ARG A 54 8.05 -1.07 22.70
C ARG A 54 8.59 -1.88 21.52
N GLY A 55 7.85 -1.95 20.41
CA GLY A 55 8.30 -2.61 19.18
C GLY A 55 9.03 -1.71 18.18
N LEU A 56 9.14 -0.41 18.48
CA LEU A 56 9.63 0.64 17.58
C LEU A 56 10.93 1.30 18.08
N CYS A 57 11.49 0.87 19.21
CA CYS A 57 12.68 1.48 19.82
C CYS A 57 13.84 1.63 18.82
N LEU A 58 14.10 0.61 18.01
CA LEU A 58 15.15 0.66 16.99
C LEU A 58 14.93 1.77 15.95
N LEU A 59 13.68 1.94 15.50
CA LEU A 59 13.33 3.01 14.55
C LEU A 59 13.46 4.38 15.22
N LEU A 60 13.04 4.49 16.47
CA LEU A 60 13.06 5.74 17.23
C LEU A 60 14.47 6.20 17.58
N HIS A 61 15.45 5.30 17.64
CA HIS A 61 16.87 5.66 17.72
C HIS A 61 17.39 6.33 16.44
N LEU A 62 16.83 6.02 15.27
CA LEU A 62 17.27 6.62 14.01
C LEU A 62 16.65 8.00 13.78
N MET A 63 15.34 8.12 14.00
CA MET A 63 14.61 9.38 13.83
C MET A 63 13.28 9.36 14.61
N PRO A 64 12.71 10.52 14.96
CA PRO A 64 11.47 10.58 15.71
C PRO A 64 10.28 10.03 14.91
N LEU A 65 9.26 9.55 15.61
CA LEU A 65 8.06 8.96 15.01
C LEU A 65 7.37 9.87 13.99
N ARG A 66 7.46 11.19 14.16
CA ARG A 66 6.92 12.18 13.21
C ARG A 66 7.64 12.15 11.84
N ALA A 67 8.97 12.00 11.83
CA ALA A 67 9.73 11.90 10.59
C ALA A 67 9.40 10.58 9.86
N TRP A 68 9.33 9.50 10.63
CA TRP A 68 8.84 8.19 10.20
C TRP A 68 7.42 8.24 9.62
N ALA A 69 6.51 8.95 10.26
CA ALA A 69 5.15 9.15 9.78
C ALA A 69 5.13 9.94 8.45
N GLY A 70 6.01 10.93 8.30
CA GLY A 70 6.26 11.61 7.02
C GLY A 70 6.72 10.65 5.92
N LEU A 71 7.62 9.70 6.24
CA LEU A 71 8.05 8.66 5.29
C LEU A 71 6.91 7.71 4.88
N TRP A 72 6.02 7.35 5.81
CA TRP A 72 4.80 6.59 5.47
C TRP A 72 3.93 7.36 4.48
N VAL A 73 3.70 8.65 4.72
CA VAL A 73 2.92 9.49 3.80
C VAL A 73 3.61 9.59 2.44
N ALA A 74 4.92 9.84 2.40
CA ALA A 74 5.69 9.93 1.17
C ALA A 74 5.65 8.61 0.37
N ALA A 75 5.86 7.47 1.02
CA ALA A 75 5.79 6.15 0.40
C ALA A 75 4.38 5.86 -0.14
N GLY A 76 3.34 6.21 0.63
CA GLY A 76 1.95 6.06 0.23
C GLY A 76 1.58 6.92 -0.98
N ILE A 77 1.97 8.20 -0.99
CA ILE A 77 1.78 9.10 -2.15
C ILE A 77 2.54 8.59 -3.37
N THR A 78 3.77 8.11 -3.19
CA THR A 78 4.58 7.55 -4.28
C THR A 78 3.87 6.35 -4.90
N ALA A 79 3.36 5.43 -4.07
CA ALA A 79 2.56 4.31 -4.54
C ALA A 79 1.29 4.76 -5.27
N LEU A 80 0.58 5.76 -4.72
CA LEU A 80 -0.59 6.32 -5.40
C LEU A 80 -0.22 6.88 -6.76
N VAL A 81 0.80 7.72 -6.89
CA VAL A 81 1.25 8.28 -8.17
C VAL A 81 1.64 7.16 -9.14
N CYS A 82 2.42 6.19 -8.68
CA CYS A 82 2.83 5.04 -9.49
C CYS A 82 1.66 4.17 -9.94
N ALA A 83 0.54 4.14 -9.21
CA ALA A 83 -0.64 3.37 -9.59
C ALA A 83 -1.34 3.91 -10.85
N TRP A 84 -1.12 5.18 -11.19
CA TRP A 84 -1.63 5.82 -12.41
C TRP A 84 -0.59 5.84 -13.54
N LEU A 85 0.65 5.42 -13.27
CA LEU A 85 1.69 5.27 -14.28
C LEU A 85 1.53 3.96 -15.05
N ARG A 86 2.21 3.86 -16.19
CA ARG A 86 2.19 2.65 -17.03
C ARG A 86 2.68 1.43 -16.21
N PRO A 87 2.10 0.22 -16.39
CA PRO A 87 2.42 -1.00 -15.62
C PRO A 87 3.89 -1.50 -15.65
N ARG A 88 4.78 -0.84 -16.40
CA ARG A 88 6.23 -1.13 -16.42
C ARG A 88 7.04 -0.21 -15.49
N VAL A 89 6.44 0.86 -14.98
CA VAL A 89 7.11 1.91 -14.18
C VAL A 89 6.47 2.04 -12.79
N ASP A 90 5.61 1.09 -12.42
CA ASP A 90 4.89 1.03 -11.14
C ASP A 90 5.73 0.42 -10.00
N TRP A 91 6.83 -0.27 -10.34
CA TRP A 91 7.74 -0.92 -9.40
C TRP A 91 8.27 -0.01 -8.27
N PRO A 92 8.58 1.29 -8.48
CA PRO A 92 9.07 2.16 -7.41
C PRO A 92 8.03 2.34 -6.30
N GLY A 93 6.74 2.36 -6.64
CA GLY A 93 5.65 2.44 -5.68
C GLY A 93 5.56 1.21 -4.79
N PHE A 94 5.71 0.02 -5.36
CA PHE A 94 5.77 -1.23 -4.61
C PHE A 94 7.01 -1.29 -3.71
N CYS A 95 8.18 -0.87 -4.22
CA CYS A 95 9.41 -0.81 -3.45
C CYS A 95 9.33 0.17 -2.28
N ALA A 96 8.71 1.35 -2.48
CA ALA A 96 8.55 2.34 -1.42
C ALA A 96 7.69 1.80 -0.26
N VAL A 97 6.55 1.17 -0.55
CA VAL A 97 5.69 0.55 0.47
C VAL A 97 6.39 -0.63 1.14
N TRP A 98 7.09 -1.46 0.36
CA TRP A 98 7.85 -2.57 0.92
C TRP A 98 8.95 -2.07 1.88
N ALA A 99 9.75 -1.08 1.49
CA ALA A 99 10.85 -0.58 2.30
C ALA A 99 10.37 -0.05 3.67
N ILE A 100 9.30 0.75 3.68
CA ILE A 100 8.77 1.29 4.94
C ILE A 100 8.19 0.18 5.83
N THR A 101 7.49 -0.79 5.26
CA THR A 101 6.94 -1.92 6.03
C THR A 101 8.02 -2.90 6.52
N ALA A 102 9.12 -3.05 5.76
CA ALA A 102 10.28 -3.85 6.14
C ALA A 102 11.01 -3.24 7.34
N ALA A 103 11.12 -1.90 7.40
CA ALA A 103 11.68 -1.20 8.56
C ALA A 103 10.85 -1.46 9.83
N TRP A 104 9.51 -1.46 9.74
CA TRP A 104 8.62 -1.81 10.86
C TRP A 104 8.81 -3.27 11.26
N SER A 105 8.75 -4.18 10.28
CA SER A 105 8.95 -5.60 10.51
C SER A 105 10.26 -5.88 11.25
N GLY A 106 11.38 -5.33 10.77
CA GLY A 106 12.70 -5.48 11.39
C GLY A 106 12.75 -4.94 12.81
N SER A 107 12.16 -3.77 13.06
CA SER A 107 12.09 -3.20 14.41
C SER A 107 11.33 -4.10 15.39
N TYR A 108 10.16 -4.60 14.99
CA TYR A 108 9.37 -5.51 15.82
C TYR A 108 10.08 -6.86 16.02
N LEU A 109 10.81 -7.33 15.01
CA LEU A 109 11.59 -8.56 15.09
C LEU A 109 12.73 -8.40 16.10
N VAL A 110 13.52 -7.32 16.00
CA VAL A 110 14.62 -7.01 16.93
C VAL A 110 14.14 -6.80 18.35
N SER A 111 12.98 -6.13 18.52
CA SER A 111 12.36 -5.90 19.82
C SER A 111 11.87 -7.19 20.49
N TRP A 112 11.50 -8.20 19.70
CA TRP A 112 11.22 -9.54 20.20
C TRP A 112 12.51 -10.33 20.47
N TRP A 113 13.41 -10.37 19.49
CA TRP A 113 14.70 -11.04 19.55
C TRP A 113 15.75 -10.28 18.73
N PRO A 114 16.86 -9.82 19.32
CA PRO A 114 17.42 -10.27 20.61
C PRO A 114 17.05 -9.43 21.84
N LEU A 115 16.34 -8.29 21.71
CA LEU A 115 16.17 -7.35 22.83
C LEU A 115 15.21 -7.83 23.92
N GLY A 116 14.22 -8.66 23.59
CA GLY A 116 13.24 -9.17 24.55
C GLY A 116 12.27 -8.11 25.13
N GLU A 117 12.30 -6.88 24.63
CA GLU A 117 11.47 -5.76 25.09
C GLU A 117 9.98 -5.96 24.78
N TYR A 118 9.69 -6.67 23.70
CA TYR A 118 8.33 -6.95 23.28
C TYR A 118 8.12 -8.44 22.95
N PRO A 119 7.67 -9.26 23.91
CA PRO A 119 7.50 -10.70 23.73
C PRO A 119 6.55 -11.08 22.57
N ARG A 120 5.60 -10.21 22.24
CA ARG A 120 4.66 -10.39 21.12
C ARG A 120 5.12 -9.70 19.82
N GLY A 121 6.35 -9.19 19.79
CA GLY A 121 6.90 -8.46 18.64
C GLY A 121 6.97 -9.31 17.37
N TRP A 122 7.20 -10.63 17.49
CA TRP A 122 7.19 -11.53 16.34
C TRP A 122 5.86 -11.51 15.56
N VAL A 123 4.72 -11.35 16.23
CA VAL A 123 3.41 -11.28 15.57
C VAL A 123 3.33 -10.03 14.70
N ALA A 124 3.69 -8.89 15.27
CA ALA A 124 3.71 -7.62 14.55
C ALA A 124 4.75 -7.64 13.41
N ALA A 125 5.92 -8.25 13.63
CA ALA A 125 6.94 -8.43 12.60
C ALA A 125 6.39 -9.23 11.40
N ILE A 126 5.74 -10.37 11.64
CA ILE A 126 5.14 -11.18 10.58
C ILE A 126 4.02 -10.44 9.86
N ILE A 127 3.16 -9.70 10.58
CA ILE A 127 2.08 -8.92 9.96
C ILE A 127 2.66 -7.88 9.00
N TRP A 128 3.67 -7.12 9.43
CA TRP A 128 4.31 -6.10 8.59
C TRP A 128 5.11 -6.73 7.45
N ALA A 129 5.80 -7.86 7.68
CA ALA A 129 6.50 -8.62 6.66
C ALA A 129 5.54 -9.14 5.59
N ALA A 130 4.39 -9.72 5.98
CA ALA A 130 3.37 -10.19 5.06
C ALA A 130 2.74 -9.02 4.29
N PHE A 131 2.45 -7.91 4.98
CA PHE A 131 1.92 -6.71 4.34
C PHE A 131 2.88 -6.17 3.27
N GLY A 132 4.18 -6.06 3.57
CA GLY A 132 5.21 -5.66 2.62
C GLY A 132 5.45 -6.70 1.53
N GLY A 133 5.46 -7.98 1.88
CA GLY A 133 5.74 -9.11 0.99
C GLY A 133 4.76 -9.23 -0.17
N VAL A 134 3.48 -8.87 0.05
CA VAL A 134 2.50 -8.77 -1.04
C VAL A 134 2.96 -7.81 -2.15
N CYS A 135 3.70 -6.75 -1.81
CA CYS A 135 4.25 -5.82 -2.81
C CYS A 135 5.35 -6.49 -3.64
N LEU A 136 6.23 -7.30 -3.02
CA LEU A 136 7.25 -8.06 -3.74
C LEU A 136 6.63 -9.10 -4.68
N VAL A 137 5.61 -9.82 -4.23
CA VAL A 137 4.86 -10.77 -5.07
C VAL A 137 4.20 -10.04 -6.24
N ALA A 138 3.62 -8.87 -5.99
CA ALA A 138 2.98 -8.06 -7.03
C ALA A 138 3.96 -7.61 -8.11
N ILE A 139 5.21 -7.26 -7.75
CA ILE A 139 6.28 -6.95 -8.71
C ILE A 139 6.57 -8.14 -9.64
N GLY A 140 6.42 -9.38 -9.15
CA GLY A 140 6.59 -10.60 -9.95
C GLY A 140 5.44 -10.92 -10.90
N TRP A 141 4.23 -10.42 -10.66
CA TRP A 141 3.05 -10.76 -11.47
C TRP A 141 3.05 -10.03 -12.82
N ARG A 142 3.18 -10.74 -13.94
CA ARG A 142 2.94 -10.12 -15.27
C ARG A 142 1.43 -9.95 -15.49
N GLU A 143 1.00 -8.76 -15.92
CA GLU A 143 -0.37 -8.57 -16.40
C GLU A 143 -0.54 -9.39 -17.71
N PRO A 144 -1.61 -10.19 -17.87
CA PRO A 144 -1.90 -10.83 -19.14
C PRO A 144 -2.11 -9.76 -20.22
N THR A 145 -1.33 -9.80 -21.29
CA THR A 145 -1.59 -8.99 -22.49
C THR A 145 -3.00 -9.31 -22.97
N PRO A 146 -3.89 -8.33 -23.20
CA PRO A 146 -5.19 -8.62 -23.78
C PRO A 146 -4.97 -9.37 -25.10
N SER A 147 -5.49 -10.59 -25.21
CA SER A 147 -5.45 -11.32 -26.48
C SER A 147 -6.15 -10.45 -27.51
N ARG A 148 -5.40 -10.06 -28.55
CA ARG A 148 -5.97 -9.51 -29.77
C ARG A 148 -6.90 -10.60 -30.29
N SER A 149 -8.21 -10.45 -30.06
CA SER A 149 -9.21 -11.32 -30.65
C SER A 149 -8.96 -11.31 -32.15
N GLU A 150 -8.58 -12.48 -32.67
CA GLU A 150 -8.56 -12.79 -34.10
C GLU A 150 -9.87 -12.30 -34.71
N THR A 151 -9.78 -11.21 -35.47
CA THR A 151 -10.65 -10.98 -36.62
C THR A 151 -10.35 -12.10 -37.60
N THR A 152 -10.92 -13.28 -37.37
CA THR A 152 -11.12 -14.26 -38.43
C THR A 152 -12.19 -13.68 -39.34
N VAL A 153 -11.71 -12.98 -40.36
CA VAL A 153 -12.50 -12.62 -41.54
C VAL A 153 -12.86 -13.94 -42.20
N GLU A 154 -14.13 -14.35 -42.10
CA GLU A 154 -14.67 -15.39 -42.99
C GLU A 154 -14.66 -14.83 -44.41
N HIS A 155 -13.99 -15.57 -45.31
CA HIS A 155 -13.96 -15.35 -46.76
C HIS A 155 -15.03 -16.21 -47.43
#